data_AF-A0A376PXQ6-F1
#
_entry.id   AF-A0A376PXQ6-F1
#
_cell.length_a   1.000
_cell.length_b   1.000
_cell.length_c   1.000
_cell.angle_alpha   90.00
_cell.angle_beta   90.00
_cell.angle_gamma   90.00
#
_symmetry.space_group_name_H-M   'P 1'
#
loop_
_entity.id
_entity.type
_entity.pdbx_description
1 polymer ?
#
loop_
_entity_poly.entity_id
_entity_poly.type
_entity_poly.pdbx_seq_one_letter_code
_entity_poly.pdbx_strand_id
1 'polypeptide(L)'
;MTLYSGMNNTSGKAITDIDHLRQSVRDILLTPQGSRIARREYGSLLSALIDQPQNPALRLQVMSAVYVALSRWEPRLTLDSITINSHFDGSMVVGLTGRRNNGVPVSLSVSTGAENGSD
;
A
#
# COMPACT_ATOMS: atom_id res chain seq x y z
N MET A 1 -24.63 2.65 -5.63
CA MET A 1 -23.48 2.81 -4.71
C MET A 1 -22.98 1.42 -4.38
N THR A 2 -21.85 0.98 -4.95
CA THR A 2 -21.33 -0.38 -4.71
C THR A 2 -20.63 -0.41 -3.36
N LEU A 3 -21.18 -1.17 -2.41
CA LEU A 3 -20.57 -1.40 -1.09
C LEU A 3 -19.51 -2.50 -1.21
N TYR A 4 -18.28 -2.24 -0.78
CA TYR A 4 -17.23 -3.25 -0.78
C TYR A 4 -17.16 -3.89 0.61
N SER A 5 -17.28 -5.21 0.70
CA SER A 5 -17.17 -5.94 1.95
C SER A 5 -16.14 -7.07 1.85
N GLY A 6 -15.55 -7.42 2.98
CA GLY A 6 -14.62 -8.54 3.10
C GLY A 6 -14.35 -8.87 4.56
N MET A 7 -13.34 -9.69 4.80
CA MET A 7 -12.94 -10.13 6.15
C MET A 7 -11.65 -9.44 6.57
N ASN A 8 -11.59 -8.99 7.82
CA ASN A 8 -10.37 -8.46 8.42
C ASN A 8 -9.34 -9.58 8.59
N ASN A 9 -8.11 -9.37 8.13
CA ASN A 9 -7.05 -10.38 8.16
C ASN A 9 -6.58 -10.75 9.60
N THR A 10 -6.74 -9.85 10.57
CA THR A 10 -6.30 -10.06 11.96
C THR A 10 -7.43 -10.56 12.85
N SER A 11 -8.61 -9.91 12.79
CA SER A 11 -9.73 -10.19 13.69
C SER A 11 -10.78 -11.15 13.12
N GLY A 12 -10.76 -11.43 11.82
CA GLY A 12 -11.77 -12.26 11.15
C GLY A 12 -13.17 -11.64 11.04
N LYS A 13 -13.37 -10.42 11.54
CA LYS A 13 -14.66 -9.71 11.47
C LYS A 13 -14.92 -9.17 10.06
N ALA A 14 -16.18 -8.96 9.72
CA ALA A 14 -16.55 -8.28 8.48
C ALA A 14 -16.08 -6.82 8.51
N ILE A 15 -15.40 -6.39 7.46
CA ILE A 15 -14.99 -5.00 7.21
C ILE A 15 -15.59 -4.51 5.91
N THR A 16 -15.79 -3.19 5.82
CA THR A 16 -16.42 -2.57 4.67
C THR A 16 -15.65 -1.35 4.19
N ASP A 17 -15.88 -0.99 2.93
CA ASP A 17 -15.46 0.23 2.25
C ASP A 17 -14.02 0.68 2.57
N ILE A 18 -13.87 1.66 3.46
CA ILE A 18 -12.57 2.29 3.74
C ILE A 18 -11.61 1.34 4.46
N ASP A 19 -12.11 0.53 5.38
CA ASP A 19 -11.26 -0.41 6.12
C ASP A 19 -10.82 -1.56 5.22
N HIS A 20 -11.74 -2.01 4.35
CA HIS A 20 -11.41 -2.97 3.30
C HIS A 20 -10.38 -2.41 2.32
N LEU A 21 -10.51 -1.14 1.91
CA LEU A 21 -9.54 -0.46 1.05
C LEU A 21 -8.17 -0.35 1.71
N ARG A 22 -8.11 0.08 2.98
CA ARG A 22 -6.86 0.20 3.75
C ARG A 22 -6.15 -1.15 3.85
N GLN A 23 -6.90 -2.22 4.14
CA GLN A 23 -6.36 -3.58 4.16
C GLN A 23 -5.82 -4.01 2.79
N SER A 24 -6.57 -3.76 1.71
CA SER A 24 -6.17 -4.10 0.34
C SER A 24 -4.88 -3.38 -0.08
N VAL A 25 -4.79 -2.06 0.15
CA VAL A 25 -3.58 -1.26 -0.14
C VAL A 25 -2.38 -1.81 0.61
N ARG A 26 -2.54 -2.14 1.90
CA ARG A 26 -1.47 -2.72 2.71
C ARG A 26 -1.05 -4.10 2.18
N ASP A 27 -2.00 -4.96 1.84
CA ASP A 27 -1.74 -6.29 1.26
C ASP A 27 -0.95 -6.20 -0.05
N ILE A 28 -1.37 -5.32 -0.97
CA ILE A 28 -0.69 -5.12 -2.26
C ILE A 28 0.75 -4.63 -2.05
N LEU A 29 0.95 -3.63 -1.20
CA LEU A 29 2.26 -3.00 -1.02
C LEU A 29 3.25 -3.90 -0.28
N LEU A 30 2.79 -4.64 0.75
CA LEU A 30 3.67 -5.48 1.56
C LEU A 30 3.88 -6.89 0.97
N THR A 31 3.07 -7.32 0.01
CA THR A 31 3.29 -8.61 -0.67
C THR A 31 4.41 -8.47 -1.70
N PRO A 32 5.53 -9.21 -1.58
CA PRO A 32 6.58 -9.20 -2.60
C PRO A 32 6.07 -9.80 -3.91
N GLN A 33 6.34 -9.13 -5.04
CA GLN A 33 6.03 -9.69 -6.35
C GLN A 33 6.68 -11.07 -6.53
N GLY A 34 5.93 -12.02 -7.08
CA GLY A 34 6.37 -13.41 -7.28
C GLY A 34 6.07 -14.35 -6.12
N SER A 35 5.71 -13.85 -4.93
CA SER A 35 5.44 -14.69 -3.76
C SER A 35 4.12 -15.48 -3.84
N ARG A 36 3.11 -14.94 -4.52
CA ARG A 36 1.76 -15.55 -4.57
C ARG A 36 1.66 -16.66 -5.60
N ILE A 37 1.22 -17.85 -5.17
CA ILE A 37 0.98 -19.01 -6.05
C ILE A 37 -0.10 -18.66 -7.08
N ALA A 38 0.11 -19.08 -8.33
CA ALA A 38 -0.78 -18.84 -9.49
C ALA A 38 -1.10 -17.35 -9.79
N ARG A 39 -0.45 -16.39 -9.11
CA ARG A 39 -0.57 -14.94 -9.32
C ARG A 39 0.77 -14.25 -9.10
N ARG A 40 1.79 -14.67 -9.85
CA ARG A 40 3.18 -14.21 -9.67
C ARG A 40 3.34 -12.69 -9.87
N GLU A 41 2.48 -12.06 -10.65
CA GLU A 41 2.55 -10.61 -10.86
C GLU A 41 1.96 -9.77 -9.71
N TYR A 42 1.24 -10.41 -8.79
CA TYR A 42 0.60 -9.73 -7.66
C TYR A 42 1.62 -9.21 -6.65
N GLY A 43 1.34 -8.03 -6.09
CA GLY A 43 2.15 -7.40 -5.05
C GLY A 43 2.90 -6.18 -5.57
N SER A 44 4.00 -5.84 -4.89
CA SER A 44 4.85 -4.71 -5.23
C SER A 44 6.34 -5.09 -5.26
N LEU A 45 7.14 -4.21 -5.88
CA LEU A 45 8.60 -4.28 -5.85
C LEU A 45 9.22 -3.63 -4.60
N LEU A 46 8.40 -3.12 -3.66
CA LEU A 46 8.91 -2.42 -2.46
C LEU A 46 9.88 -3.26 -1.66
N SER A 47 9.58 -4.55 -1.48
CA SER A 47 10.44 -5.47 -0.72
C SER A 47 11.87 -5.56 -1.27
N ALA A 48 12.09 -5.30 -2.57
CA ALA A 48 13.42 -5.29 -3.16
C ALA A 48 14.17 -3.95 -3.00
N LEU A 49 13.48 -2.90 -2.55
CA LEU A 49 13.97 -1.52 -2.47
C LEU A 49 14.26 -1.07 -1.02
N ILE A 50 13.61 -1.64 -0.01
CA ILE A 50 13.67 -1.15 1.38
C ILE A 50 15.07 -1.18 2.03
N ASP A 51 15.93 -2.11 1.65
CA ASP A 51 17.28 -2.27 2.20
C ASP A 51 18.36 -1.55 1.39
N GLN A 52 17.96 -0.68 0.46
CA GLN A 52 18.89 0.06 -0.39
C GLN A 52 19.31 1.40 0.26
N PRO A 53 20.48 1.96 -0.11
CA PRO A 53 20.93 3.25 0.38
C PRO A 53 19.92 4.37 0.07
N GLN A 54 19.56 5.15 1.10
CA GLN A 54 18.58 6.24 1.01
C GLN A 54 19.11 7.40 0.15
N ASN A 55 18.77 7.38 -1.13
CA ASN A 55 19.15 8.42 -2.10
C ASN A 55 17.92 8.89 -2.91
N PRO A 56 18.01 10.03 -3.63
CA PRO A 56 16.88 10.55 -4.40
C PRO A 56 16.38 9.61 -5.51
N ALA A 57 17.26 8.79 -6.10
CA ALA A 57 16.88 7.84 -7.13
C ALA A 57 16.04 6.69 -6.55
N LEU A 58 16.41 6.17 -5.39
CA LEU A 58 15.64 5.17 -4.65
C LEU A 58 14.26 5.70 -4.31
N ARG A 59 14.16 6.96 -3.85
CA ARG A 59 12.86 7.59 -3.56
C ARG A 59 11.93 7.55 -4.77
N LEU A 60 12.44 7.86 -5.96
CA LEU A 60 11.66 7.80 -7.20
C LEU A 60 11.26 6.36 -7.57
N GLN A 61 12.17 5.39 -7.38
CA GLN A 61 11.89 3.97 -7.61
C GLN A 61 10.80 3.43 -6.67
N VAL A 62 10.84 3.83 -5.39
CA VAL A 62 9.81 3.47 -4.41
C VAL A 62 8.47 4.08 -4.82
N MET A 63 8.44 5.36 -5.20
CA MET A 63 7.21 6.01 -5.69
C MET A 63 6.64 5.29 -6.92
N SER A 64 7.48 4.93 -7.88
CA SER A 64 7.04 4.24 -9.10
C SER A 64 6.53 2.83 -8.78
N ALA A 65 7.21 2.09 -7.91
CA ALA A 65 6.78 0.76 -7.47
C ALA A 65 5.40 0.80 -6.78
N VAL A 66 5.18 1.77 -5.89
CA VAL A 66 3.89 2.00 -5.22
C VAL A 66 2.80 2.32 -6.25
N TYR A 67 3.06 3.29 -7.14
CA TYR A 67 2.09 3.74 -8.12
C TYR A 67 1.67 2.62 -9.07
N VAL A 68 2.63 1.88 -9.61
CA VAL A 68 2.38 0.78 -10.56
C VAL A 68 1.60 -0.34 -9.88
N ALA A 69 1.97 -0.73 -8.65
CA ALA A 69 1.28 -1.80 -7.93
C ALA A 69 -0.18 -1.43 -7.63
N LEU A 70 -0.43 -0.23 -7.10
CA LEU A 70 -1.77 0.23 -6.74
C LEU A 70 -2.64 0.50 -7.98
N SER A 71 -2.09 1.10 -9.03
CA SER A 71 -2.83 1.32 -10.28
C SER A 71 -3.25 0.01 -10.94
N ARG A 72 -2.46 -1.06 -10.77
CA ARG A 72 -2.77 -2.39 -11.32
C ARG A 72 -3.79 -3.16 -10.49
N TRP A 73 -3.69 -3.11 -9.17
CA TRP A 73 -4.41 -4.02 -8.27
C TRP A 73 -5.52 -3.36 -7.43
N GLU A 74 -5.55 -2.02 -7.31
CA GLU A 74 -6.56 -1.30 -6.53
C GLU A 74 -7.28 -0.23 -7.37
N PRO A 75 -8.13 -0.62 -8.34
CA PRO A 75 -8.81 0.31 -9.25
C PRO A 75 -9.83 1.21 -8.55
N ARG A 76 -10.16 0.94 -7.28
CA ARG A 76 -11.06 1.78 -6.49
C ARG A 76 -10.37 3.04 -5.97
N LEU A 77 -9.04 3.10 -6.01
CA LEU A 77 -8.21 4.21 -5.57
C LEU A 77 -7.57 4.89 -6.78
N THR A 78 -7.85 6.18 -6.96
CA THR A 78 -7.09 7.06 -7.84
C THR A 78 -6.09 7.83 -6.98
N LEU A 79 -4.79 7.61 -7.17
CA LEU A 79 -3.74 8.29 -6.43
C LEU A 79 -3.54 9.72 -6.93
N ASP A 80 -3.54 10.69 -6.03
CA ASP A 80 -3.21 12.08 -6.30
C ASP A 80 -1.76 12.40 -5.89
N SER A 81 -1.27 11.85 -4.77
CA SER A 81 0.09 12.07 -4.29
C SER A 81 0.64 10.89 -3.50
N ILE A 82 1.96 10.72 -3.57
CA ILE A 82 2.74 9.75 -2.81
C ILE A 82 3.84 10.52 -2.07
N THR A 83 3.88 10.39 -0.75
CA THR A 83 4.92 10.94 0.11
C THR A 83 5.70 9.80 0.74
N ILE A 84 7.02 9.89 0.73
CA ILE A 84 7.90 8.93 1.39
C ILE A 84 8.62 9.66 2.52
N ASN A 85 8.42 9.15 3.73
CA ASN A 85 9.12 9.60 4.93
C ASN A 85 10.02 8.46 5.39
N SER A 86 11.33 8.67 5.29
CA SER A 86 12.35 7.75 5.78
C SER A 86 12.93 8.29 7.08
N HIS A 87 13.08 7.43 8.08
CA HIS A 87 13.67 7.76 9.38
C HIS A 87 15.07 7.16 9.51
N PHE A 88 15.88 7.70 10.42
CA PHE A 88 17.26 7.23 10.66
C PHE A 88 17.34 5.82 11.27
N ASP A 89 16.23 5.33 11.83
CA ASP A 89 16.09 3.96 12.34
C ASP A 89 15.83 2.92 11.24
N GLY A 90 15.81 3.35 9.96
CA GLY A 90 15.53 2.49 8.82
C GLY A 90 14.05 2.29 8.52
N SER A 91 13.14 2.87 9.32
CA SER A 91 11.71 2.83 9.02
C SER A 91 11.38 3.74 7.84
N MET A 92 10.49 3.26 6.97
CA MET A 92 9.96 4.02 5.86
C MET A 92 8.44 3.98 5.89
N VAL A 93 7.83 5.17 5.87
CA VAL A 93 6.39 5.35 5.84
C VAL A 93 6.00 5.91 4.48
N VAL A 94 5.14 5.16 3.78
CA VAL A 94 4.53 5.57 2.52
C VAL A 94 3.18 6.22 2.83
N GLY A 95 3.10 7.54 2.68
CA GLY A 95 1.87 8.32 2.73
C GLY A 95 1.22 8.40 1.35
N LEU A 96 -0.07 8.14 1.29
CA LEU A 96 -0.86 8.12 0.07
C LEU A 96 -2.06 9.05 0.24
N THR A 97 -2.23 9.99 -0.70
CA THR A 97 -3.49 10.73 -0.83
C THR A 97 -4.09 10.49 -2.20
N GLY A 98 -5.41 10.48 -2.24
CA GLY A 98 -6.13 10.22 -3.48
C GLY A 98 -7.62 10.32 -3.30
N ARG A 99 -8.35 9.80 -4.29
CA ARG A 99 -9.79 9.71 -4.29
C ARG A 99 -10.25 8.30 -4.52
N ARG A 100 -11.33 7.91 -3.85
CA ARG A 100 -12.05 6.68 -4.17
C ARG A 100 -12.84 6.86 -5.46
N ASN A 101 -13.27 5.75 -6.06
CA ASN A 101 -14.12 5.73 -7.27
C ASN A 101 -15.42 6.56 -7.16
N ASN A 102 -15.88 6.86 -5.94
CA ASN A 102 -17.03 7.71 -5.66
C ASN A 102 -16.67 9.20 -5.48
N GLY A 103 -15.42 9.59 -5.75
CA GLY A 103 -14.92 10.95 -5.62
C GLY A 103 -14.54 11.36 -4.19
N VAL A 104 -14.79 10.51 -3.18
CA VAL A 104 -14.47 10.84 -1.78
C VAL A 104 -12.96 10.81 -1.56
N PRO A 105 -12.36 11.88 -1.04
CA PRO A 105 -10.92 11.91 -0.75
C PRO A 105 -10.56 10.88 0.32
N VAL A 106 -9.36 10.33 0.20
CA VAL A 106 -8.82 9.35 1.14
C VAL A 106 -7.34 9.61 1.38
N SER A 107 -6.93 9.43 2.63
CA SER A 107 -5.54 9.48 3.06
C SER A 107 -5.20 8.17 3.78
N LEU A 108 -4.11 7.53 3.37
CA LEU A 108 -3.66 6.25 3.91
C LEU A 108 -2.15 6.34 4.18
N SER A 109 -1.70 5.67 5.23
CA SER A 109 -0.28 5.47 5.51
C SER A 109 0.02 3.98 5.62
N VAL A 110 1.13 3.56 5.04
CA VAL A 110 1.64 2.19 5.14
C VAL A 110 3.08 2.24 5.60
N SER A 111 3.36 1.63 6.76
CA SER A 111 4.72 1.44 7.27
C SER A 111 5.32 0.19 6.66
N THR A 112 6.56 0.27 6.19
CA THR A 112 7.33 -0.91 5.76
C THR A 112 8.16 -1.52 6.90
N GLY A 113 8.15 -0.91 8.10
CA GLY A 113 8.89 -1.35 9.29
C GLY A 113 8.05 -2.12 10.31
N ALA A 114 8.68 -2.56 11.40
CA ALA A 114 8.10 -3.44 12.43
C ALA A 114 6.89 -2.86 13.20
N GLU A 115 6.65 -1.56 13.14
CA GLU A 115 5.54 -0.88 13.82
C GLU A 115 4.26 -1.00 13.00
N ASN A 116 3.73 -2.23 12.97
CA ASN A 116 2.64 -2.65 12.11
C ASN A 116 1.33 -2.90 12.85
N GLY A 117 1.28 -2.55 14.14
CA GLY A 117 0.11 -2.65 15.00
C GLY A 117 0.06 -1.51 16.00
N SER A 118 -0.77 -0.52 15.72
CA SER A 118 -1.46 0.25 16.74
C SER A 118 -2.93 0.37 16.30
N ASP A 119 -3.79 0.07 17.27
CA ASP A 119 -5.25 0.03 17.20
C ASP A 119 -5.89 1.32 16.65
#